data_AF-A0A920QF18-F1
#
_entry.id   AF-A0A920QF18-F1
#
_cell.length_a   1.000
_cell.length_b   1.000
_cell.length_c   1.000
_cell.angle_alpha   90.00
_cell.angle_beta   90.00
_cell.angle_gamma   90.00
#
_symmetry.space_group_name_H-M   'P 1'
#
loop_
_entity.id
_entity.type
_entity.pdbx_description
1 polymer ?
#
loop_
_entity_poly.entity_id
_entity_poly.type
_entity_poly.pdbx_seq_one_letter_code
_entity_poly.pdbx_strand_id
1 'polypeptide(L)'
;MIATPVFLFYSNTLAVFLVGAVMIYSETFSISLTILGWTGIGAVCLLFTIGQFFLFTGTKHTGSTQASLILNIEPLISIVAAIILLVRKMSIAQYIGVAVVITALSMAGDNPKRLFLRQKRQTGT
;
A
#
# COMPACT_ATOMS: atom_id res chain seq x y z
N MET A 1 -0.87 -22.69 12.45
CA MET A 1 -0.55 -21.60 11.48
C MET A 1 -1.65 -21.57 10.43
N ILE A 2 -2.39 -20.48 10.31
CA ILE A 2 -3.34 -20.30 9.21
C ILE A 2 -2.52 -20.17 7.91
N ALA A 3 -2.93 -20.86 6.85
CA ALA A 3 -2.27 -20.73 5.55
C ALA A 3 -2.46 -19.29 5.02
N THR A 4 -1.39 -18.67 4.50
CA THR A 4 -1.42 -17.33 3.90
C THR A 4 -2.59 -17.06 2.94
N PRO A 5 -2.98 -17.96 2.01
CA PRO A 5 -4.15 -17.71 1.15
C PRO A 5 -5.47 -17.65 1.92
N VAL A 6 -5.61 -18.44 2.99
CA VAL A 6 -6.82 -18.46 3.83
C VAL A 6 -6.93 -17.15 4.61
N PHE A 7 -5.81 -16.63 5.12
CA PHE A 7 -5.78 -15.32 5.78
C PHE A 7 -6.20 -14.19 4.84
N LEU A 8 -5.69 -14.18 3.61
CA LEU A 8 -6.06 -13.18 2.59
C LEU A 8 -7.55 -13.26 2.24
N PHE A 9 -8.09 -14.47 2.10
CA PHE A 9 -9.49 -14.66 1.80
C PHE A 9 -10.39 -14.05 2.90
N TYR A 10 -10.13 -14.35 4.17
CA TYR A 10 -10.90 -13.79 5.28
C TYR A 10 -10.74 -12.27 5.40
N SER A 11 -9.51 -11.75 5.25
CA SER A 11 -9.24 -10.32 5.31
C SER A 11 -10.00 -9.54 4.22
N ASN A 12 -9.94 -10.00 2.97
CA ASN A 12 -10.66 -9.34 1.86
C ASN A 12 -12.18 -9.48 2.00
N THR A 13 -12.67 -10.63 2.47
CA THR A 13 -14.10 -10.83 2.73
C THR A 13 -14.61 -9.84 3.77
N LEU A 14 -13.91 -9.71 4.91
CA LEU A 14 -14.25 -8.74 5.93
C LEU A 14 -14.18 -7.30 5.39
N ALA A 15 -13.16 -6.97 4.60
CA ALA A 15 -13.02 -5.65 4.00
C ALA A 15 -14.20 -5.28 3.09
N VAL A 16 -14.72 -6.22 2.30
CA VAL A 16 -15.90 -5.99 1.44
C VAL A 16 -17.12 -5.61 2.29
N PHE A 17 -17.37 -6.30 3.40
CA PHE A 17 -18.49 -5.96 4.28
C PHE A 17 -18.31 -4.59 4.96
N LEU A 18 -17.11 -4.28 5.43
CA LEU A 18 -16.81 -2.99 6.06
C LEU A 18 -16.93 -1.84 5.07
N VAL A 19 -16.34 -1.97 3.88
CA VAL A 19 -16.43 -0.96 2.82
C VAL A 19 -17.89 -0.81 2.36
N GLY A 20 -18.63 -1.91 2.20
CA GLY A 20 -20.05 -1.88 1.88
C GLY A 20 -20.88 -1.12 2.92
N ALA A 21 -20.64 -1.36 4.22
CA ALA A 21 -21.29 -0.63 5.31
C ALA A 21 -20.96 0.87 5.28
N VAL A 22 -19.69 1.23 5.03
CA VAL A 22 -19.27 2.64 4.88
C VAL A 22 -19.98 3.28 3.69
N MET A 23 -20.04 2.62 2.54
CA MET A 23 -20.68 3.16 1.33
C MET A 23 -22.19 3.38 1.50
N ILE A 24 -22.86 2.52 2.26
CA ILE A 24 -24.27 2.69 2.62
C ILE A 24 -24.42 3.89 3.54
N TYR A 25 -23.58 4.00 4.57
CA TYR A 25 -23.61 5.11 5.53
C TYR A 25 -23.31 6.47 4.88
N SER A 26 -22.38 6.53 3.92
CA SER A 26 -22.03 7.76 3.21
C SER A 26 -22.93 8.06 2.01
N GLU A 27 -23.97 7.25 1.77
CA GLU A 27 -24.88 7.36 0.61
C GLU A 27 -24.17 7.37 -0.76
N THR A 28 -22.93 6.87 -0.82
CA THR A 28 -22.11 6.85 -2.05
C THR A 28 -22.27 5.56 -2.85
N PHE A 29 -23.12 4.64 -2.39
CA PHE A 29 -23.34 3.37 -3.08
C PHE A 29 -24.03 3.60 -4.42
N SER A 30 -23.37 3.19 -5.51
CA SER A 30 -23.92 3.26 -6.86
C SER A 30 -23.50 2.04 -7.68
N ILE A 31 -24.49 1.38 -8.28
CA ILE A 31 -24.30 0.23 -9.18
C ILE A 31 -24.22 0.68 -10.66
N SER A 32 -24.70 1.90 -10.97
CA SER A 32 -24.67 2.44 -12.33
C SER A 32 -23.29 2.95 -12.69
N LEU A 33 -22.34 2.03 -12.84
CA LEU A 33 -21.06 2.30 -13.48
C LEU A 33 -21.16 2.09 -14.99
N THR A 34 -20.43 2.92 -15.73
CA THR A 34 -20.20 2.71 -17.16
C THR A 34 -19.38 1.43 -17.39
N ILE A 35 -19.36 0.92 -18.62
CA ILE A 35 -18.54 -0.25 -18.97
C ILE A 35 -17.05 -0.01 -18.65
N LEU A 36 -16.57 1.22 -18.85
CA LEU A 36 -15.22 1.63 -18.46
C LEU A 36 -15.02 1.53 -16.94
N GLY A 37 -16.00 1.95 -16.14
CA GLY A 37 -15.95 1.82 -14.67
C GLY A 37 -15.79 0.37 -14.22
N TRP A 38 -16.58 -0.55 -14.77
CA TRP A 38 -16.46 -1.98 -14.47
C TRP A 38 -15.12 -2.58 -14.91
N THR A 39 -14.63 -2.21 -16.10
CA THR A 39 -13.31 -2.66 -16.57
C THR A 39 -12.18 -2.15 -15.67
N GLY A 40 -12.29 -0.92 -15.16
CA GLY A 40 -11.34 -0.34 -14.22
C GLY A 40 -11.30 -1.12 -12.90
N ILE A 41 -12.47 -1.45 -12.34
CA ILE A 41 -12.56 -2.28 -11.13
C ILE A 41 -11.92 -3.65 -11.37
N GLY A 42 -12.26 -4.31 -12.48
CA GLY A 42 -11.69 -5.61 -12.84
C GLY A 42 -10.16 -5.57 -12.98
N ALA A 43 -9.63 -4.52 -13.62
CA ALA A 43 -8.20 -4.31 -13.76
C ALA A 43 -7.50 -4.10 -12.41
N VAL A 44 -8.07 -3.29 -11.52
CA VAL A 44 -7.52 -3.07 -10.17
C VAL A 44 -7.51 -4.37 -9.37
N CYS A 45 -8.59 -5.16 -9.40
CA CYS A 45 -8.64 -6.46 -8.73
C CYS A 45 -7.54 -7.41 -9.24
N LEU A 46 -7.38 -7.52 -10.56
CA LEU A 46 -6.37 -8.36 -11.18
C LEU A 46 -4.95 -7.94 -10.79
N LEU A 47 -4.63 -6.65 -10.93
CA LEU A 47 -3.31 -6.10 -10.58
C LEU A 47 -3.01 -6.27 -9.10
N PHE A 48 -4.00 -6.07 -8.23
CA PHE A 48 -3.86 -6.30 -6.79
C PHE A 48 -3.54 -7.77 -6.49
N THR A 49 -4.24 -8.73 -7.10
CA THR A 49 -3.94 -10.16 -6.93
C THR A 49 -2.52 -10.51 -7.36
N ILE A 50 -2.08 -9.98 -8.52
CA ILE A 50 -0.70 -10.17 -9.01
C ILE A 50 0.31 -9.57 -8.01
N GLY A 51 0.06 -8.36 -7.52
CA GLY A 51 0.90 -7.68 -6.54
C GLY A 51 1.03 -8.47 -5.23
N GLN A 52 -0.09 -8.99 -4.70
CA GLN A 52 -0.08 -9.85 -3.52
C GLN A 52 0.70 -11.13 -3.76
N PHE A 53 0.54 -11.78 -4.93
CA PHE A 53 1.32 -12.97 -5.27
C PHE A 53 2.83 -12.69 -5.25
N PHE A 54 3.27 -11.57 -5.83
CA PHE A 54 4.68 -11.18 -5.78
C PHE A 54 5.14 -10.81 -4.38
N LEU A 55 4.32 -10.12 -3.59
CA LEU A 55 4.66 -9.77 -2.21
C LEU A 55 4.88 -11.03 -1.36
N PHE A 56 3.96 -11.99 -1.39
CA PHE A 56 4.08 -13.23 -0.63
C PHE A 56 5.17 -14.17 -1.15
N THR A 57 5.48 -14.13 -2.44
CA THR A 57 6.59 -14.91 -3.00
C THR A 57 7.93 -14.26 -2.69
N GLY A 58 8.04 -12.95 -2.84
CA GLY A 58 9.25 -12.17 -2.56
C GLY A 58 9.63 -12.22 -1.08
N THR A 59 8.66 -12.04 -0.18
CA THR A 59 8.87 -12.15 1.29
C THR A 59 9.37 -13.52 1.76
N LYS A 60 9.19 -14.59 0.99
CA LYS A 60 9.82 -15.90 1.30
C LYS A 60 11.33 -15.90 1.01
N HIS A 61 11.78 -15.06 0.09
CA HIS A 61 13.18 -14.95 -0.34
C HIS A 61 13.90 -13.77 0.32
N THR A 62 13.16 -12.75 0.75
CA THR A 62 13.66 -11.58 1.46
C THR A 62 13.19 -11.59 2.90
N GLY A 63 14.10 -11.52 3.88
CA GLY A 63 13.72 -11.43 5.30
C GLY A 63 12.77 -10.26 5.59
N SER A 64 12.01 -10.34 6.69
CA SER A 64 10.93 -9.38 7.01
C SER A 64 11.36 -7.92 6.99
N THR A 65 12.61 -7.62 7.36
CA THR A 65 13.20 -6.27 7.32
C THR A 65 13.37 -5.73 5.90
N GLN A 66 13.75 -6.57 4.93
CA GLN A 66 13.91 -6.12 3.54
C GLN A 66 12.55 -5.96 2.87
N ALA A 67 11.62 -6.87 3.15
CA ALA A 67 10.25 -6.76 2.69
C ALA A 67 9.56 -5.47 3.20
N SER A 68 9.76 -5.12 4.47
CA SER A 68 9.19 -3.87 5.02
C SER A 68 9.83 -2.62 4.41
N LEU A 69 11.12 -2.64 4.08
CA LEU A 69 11.77 -1.55 3.34
C LEU A 69 11.19 -1.40 1.92
N ILE A 70 10.91 -2.51 1.23
CA ILE A 70 10.26 -2.48 -0.09
C ILE A 70 8.84 -1.90 0.01
N LEU A 71 8.07 -2.28 1.04
CA LEU A 71 6.73 -1.74 1.28
C LEU A 71 6.75 -0.23 1.57
N ASN A 72 7.84 0.32 2.12
CA ASN A 72 8.00 1.76 2.29
C ASN A 72 8.19 2.51 0.95
N ILE A 73 8.53 1.82 -0.14
CA ILE A 73 8.65 2.41 -1.49
C ILE A 73 7.28 2.45 -2.19
N GLU A 74 6.34 1.58 -1.79
CA GLU A 74 4.99 1.49 -2.37
C GLU A 74 4.27 2.86 -2.42
N PRO A 75 4.27 3.70 -1.36
CA PRO A 75 3.63 5.01 -1.43
C PRO A 75 4.27 5.94 -2.47
N LEU A 76 5.60 5.88 -2.68
CA LEU A 76 6.27 6.67 -3.71
C LEU A 76 5.85 6.25 -5.12
N ILE A 77 5.81 4.94 -5.37
CA ILE A 77 5.33 4.39 -6.65
C ILE A 77 3.87 4.79 -6.88
N SER A 78 3.05 4.73 -5.84
CA SER A 78 1.63 5.15 -5.89
C SER A 78 1.48 6.64 -6.21
N ILE A 79 2.31 7.52 -5.63
CA ILE A 79 2.32 8.96 -5.95
C ILE A 79 2.68 9.19 -7.42
N VAL A 80 3.73 8.52 -7.93
CA VAL A 80 4.13 8.63 -9.33
C VAL A 80 3.02 8.13 -10.26
N ALA A 81 2.43 6.98 -9.94
CA ALA A 81 1.30 6.43 -10.69
C ALA A 81 0.11 7.40 -10.66
N ALA A 82 -0.20 8.01 -9.52
CA ALA A 82 -1.27 9.00 -9.41
C ALA A 82 -1.00 10.23 -10.29
N ILE A 83 0.22 10.76 -10.30
CA ILE A 83 0.60 11.90 -11.15
C ILE A 83 0.45 11.56 -12.65
N ILE A 84 0.79 10.34 -13.05
CA ILE A 84 0.72 9.89 -14.44
C ILE A 84 -0.74 9.59 -14.86
N LEU A 85 -1.49 8.91 -14.01
CA LEU A 85 -2.83 8.38 -14.32
C LEU A 85 -3.94 9.41 -14.08
N LEU A 86 -3.80 10.30 -13.10
CA LEU A 86 -4.76 11.39 -12.91
C LEU A 86 -4.43 12.49 -13.93
N VAL A 87 -5.20 12.51 -15.02
CA VAL A 87 -5.13 13.50 -16.10
C VAL A 87 -5.57 14.92 -15.64
N ARG A 88 -5.82 15.13 -14.34
CA ARG A 88 -6.24 16.42 -13.76
C ARG A 88 -5.16 16.99 -12.86
N LYS A 89 -5.08 18.33 -12.83
CA LYS A 89 -4.21 19.06 -11.91
C LYS A 89 -4.55 18.69 -10.47
N MET A 90 -3.53 18.30 -9.71
CA MET A 90 -3.69 18.03 -8.28
C MET A 90 -4.02 19.31 -7.53
N SER A 91 -4.85 19.20 -6.49
CA SER A 91 -5.13 20.34 -5.60
C SER A 91 -3.93 20.66 -4.73
N ILE A 92 -3.86 21.89 -4.19
CA ILE A 92 -2.82 22.29 -3.23
C ILE A 92 -2.76 21.30 -2.04
N ALA A 93 -3.91 20.84 -1.55
CA ALA A 93 -3.97 19.87 -0.45
C ALA A 93 -3.31 18.53 -0.81
N GLN A 94 -3.45 18.07 -2.06
CA GLN A 94 -2.80 16.84 -2.52
C GLN A 94 -1.28 17.00 -2.60
N TYR A 95 -0.78 18.15 -3.05
CA TYR A 95 0.65 18.44 -3.03
C TYR A 95 1.23 18.45 -1.62
N ILE A 96 0.49 19.02 -0.65
CA ILE A 96 0.87 18.97 0.77
C ILE A 96 0.90 17.52 1.27
N GLY A 97 -0.12 16.73 0.95
CA GLY A 97 -0.17 15.30 1.29
C GLY A 97 1.03 14.53 0.74
N VAL A 98 1.39 14.76 -0.53
CA VAL A 98 2.59 14.19 -1.16
C VAL A 98 3.86 14.59 -0.40
N ALA A 99 4.02 15.87 -0.06
CA ALA A 99 5.18 16.35 0.69
C ALA A 99 5.29 15.71 2.09
N VAL A 100 4.16 15.54 2.78
CA VAL A 100 4.10 14.86 4.09
C VAL A 100 4.54 13.40 3.97
N VAL A 101 4.04 12.66 2.97
CA VAL A 101 4.41 11.26 2.74
C VAL A 101 5.91 11.12 2.44
N ILE A 102 6.46 11.96 1.56
CA ILE A 102 7.89 11.93 1.22
C ILE A 102 8.75 12.22 2.46
N THR A 103 8.35 13.20 3.27
CA THR A 103 9.08 13.56 4.50
C THR A 103 9.06 12.43 5.52
N ALA A 104 7.89 11.83 5.74
CA ALA A 104 7.73 10.71 6.68
C ALA A 104 8.58 9.49 6.27
N LEU A 105 8.58 9.14 4.98
CA LEU A 105 9.38 8.03 4.47
C LEU A 105 10.89 8.29 4.57
N SER A 106 11.31 9.52 4.29
CA SER A 106 12.72 9.92 4.44
C SER A 106 13.19 9.77 5.89
N MET A 107 12.40 10.25 6.85
CA MET A 107 12.70 10.11 8.28
C MET A 107 12.68 8.66 8.76
N ALA A 108 11.75 7.83 8.24
CA ALA A 108 11.67 6.42 8.59
C ALA A 108 12.89 5.63 8.07
N GLY A 109 13.37 5.95 6.86
CA GLY A 109 14.52 5.31 6.23
C GLY A 109 15.87 5.58 6.91
N ASP A 110 16.00 6.67 7.67
CA ASP A 110 17.25 7.04 8.36
C ASP A 110 17.49 6.26 9.67
N ASN A 111 16.43 5.71 10.26
CA ASN A 111 16.48 5.07 11.58
C ASN A 111 17.16 3.68 11.66
N PRO A 112 17.18 2.79 10.64
CA PRO A 112 17.82 1.48 10.77
C PRO A 112 19.34 1.62 10.95
N LYS A 113 20.01 2.45 10.14
CA LYS A 113 21.47 2.65 10.22
C LYS A 113 21.89 3.21 11.58
N ARG A 114 21.09 4.12 12.16
CA ARG A 114 21.36 4.73 13.47
C ARG A 114 21.18 3.75 14.63
N LEU A 115 20.22 2.82 14.51
CA LEU A 115 19.99 1.76 15.50
C LEU A 115 21.15 0.74 15.49
N PHE A 116 21.57 0.29 14.31
CA PHE A 116 22.72 -0.62 14.17
C PHE A 116 24.02 0.01 14.68
N LEU A 117 24.27 1.29 14.41
CA LEU A 117 25.45 2.02 14.92
C LEU A 117 25.39 2.24 16.44
N ARG A 118 24.21 2.48 17.02
CA ARG A 118 24.03 2.57 18.48
C ARG A 118 24.28 1.23 19.17
N GLN A 119 23.81 0.13 18.59
CA GLN A 119 23.99 -1.21 19.14
C GLN A 119 25.49 -1.60 19.12
N LYS A 120 26.19 -1.34 18.01
CA LYS A 120 27.64 -1.58 17.89
C LYS A 120 28.46 -0.76 18.90
N ARG A 121 28.03 0.48 19.17
CA ARG A 121 28.66 1.36 20.17
C ARG A 121 28.42 0.90 21.62
N GLN A 122 27.35 0.15 21.88
CA GLN A 122 27.04 -0.40 23.21
C GLN A 122 27.67 -1.78 23.46
N THR A 123 27.97 -2.56 22.43
CA THR A 123 28.58 -3.90 22.56
C THR A 123 30.11 -3.93 22.50
N GLY A 124 30.79 -2.78 22.35
CA GLY A 124 32.25 -2.70 22.52
C GLY A 124 33.06 -3.60 21.57
N THR A 125 32.62 -3.77 20.33
CA THR A 125 33.38 -4.43 19.24
C THR A 125 33.55 -3.50 18.05
#